data_AF-A0A554M1I3-F1
#
_entry.id   AF-A0A554M1I3-F1
#
_cell.length_a   1.000
_cell.length_b   1.000
_cell.length_c   1.000
_cell.angle_alpha   90.00
_cell.angle_beta   90.00
_cell.angle_gamma   90.00
#
_symmetry.space_group_name_H-M   'P 1'
#
loop_
_entity.id
_entity.type
_entity.pdbx_description
1 polymer ?
#
loop_
_entity_poly.entity_id
_entity_poly.type
_entity_poly.pdbx_seq_one_letter_code
_entity_poly.pdbx_strand_id
1 'polypeptide(L)'
;TYQSQQESSRKLMFFSFLALISIVGSLYFKFRSMAFVLQVLIIIPVTYLGAMIGILLTGNVVNLASLVGLISLLGLSARNGILLIEHWIYQATEEHVPFSEELVVKGSLNRITPMLMTSLTAMLALIPLILGAGEPGKEILSPLAVTMFGGLLLSLVVEIVIRPGLFMVLGRRAIEHEVLRFQENRSAPLQTPV
;
A
#
# COMPACT_ATOMS: atom_id res chain seq x y z
N THR A 1 26.81 28.24 -5.28
CA THR A 1 26.54 26.78 -5.20
C THR A 1 25.80 26.36 -3.94
N TYR A 2 26.17 26.81 -2.72
CA TYR A 2 25.43 26.45 -1.49
C TYR A 2 24.01 27.04 -1.39
N GLN A 3 23.81 28.30 -1.80
CA GLN A 3 22.48 28.95 -1.77
C GLN A 3 21.49 28.29 -2.76
N SER A 4 21.94 27.93 -3.97
CA SER A 4 21.10 27.20 -4.93
C SER A 4 20.78 25.77 -4.49
N GLN A 5 21.69 25.11 -3.76
CA GLN A 5 21.45 23.77 -3.20
C GLN A 5 20.40 23.82 -2.08
N GLN A 6 20.48 24.81 -1.19
CA GLN A 6 19.50 25.01 -0.12
C GLN A 6 18.12 25.41 -0.66
N GLU A 7 18.04 26.24 -1.70
CA GLU A 7 16.78 26.55 -2.37
C GLU A 7 16.15 25.30 -2.99
N SER A 8 16.93 24.46 -3.67
CA SER A 8 16.44 23.19 -4.23
C SER A 8 16.01 22.22 -3.14
N SER A 9 16.77 22.05 -2.05
CA SER A 9 16.38 21.21 -0.92
C SER A 9 15.10 21.70 -0.23
N ARG A 10 14.95 23.02 -0.05
CA ARG A 10 13.75 23.63 0.52
C ARG A 10 12.53 23.45 -0.39
N LYS A 11 12.70 23.62 -1.71
CA LYS A 11 11.63 23.36 -2.69
C LYS A 11 11.23 21.88 -2.69
N LEU A 12 12.20 20.96 -2.65
CA LEU A 12 11.94 19.52 -2.55
C LEU A 12 11.18 19.18 -1.26
N MET A 13 11.62 19.69 -0.11
CA MET A 13 10.94 19.44 1.17
C MET A 13 9.50 19.98 1.15
N PHE A 14 9.28 21.17 0.58
CA PHE A 14 7.94 21.74 0.42
C PHE A 14 7.05 20.86 -0.47
N PHE A 15 7.54 20.43 -1.63
CA PHE A 15 6.79 19.56 -2.53
C PHE A 15 6.53 18.17 -1.93
N SER A 16 7.50 17.57 -1.23
CA SER A 16 7.30 16.31 -0.52
C SER A 16 6.23 16.41 0.56
N PHE A 17 6.22 17.50 1.31
CA PHE A 17 5.19 17.75 2.33
C PHE A 17 3.80 17.95 1.69
N LEU A 18 3.72 18.73 0.62
CA LEU A 18 2.47 18.93 -0.12
C LEU A 18 1.95 17.62 -0.72
N ALA A 19 2.83 16.79 -1.28
CA ALA A 19 2.49 15.48 -1.81
C ALA A 19 1.96 14.55 -0.70
N LEU A 20 2.60 14.53 0.48
CA LEU A 20 2.15 13.74 1.62
C LEU A 20 0.75 14.16 2.07
N ILE A 21 0.49 15.46 2.21
CA ILE A 21 -0.85 15.98 2.54
C ILE A 21 -1.86 15.58 1.46
N SER A 22 -1.48 15.67 0.20
CA SER A 22 -2.36 15.32 -0.92
C SER A 22 -2.73 13.83 -0.90
N ILE A 23 -1.77 12.95 -0.59
CA ILE A 23 -2.00 11.51 -0.43
C ILE A 23 -2.93 11.23 0.75
N VAL A 24 -2.62 11.77 1.94
CA VAL A 24 -3.45 11.59 3.15
C VAL A 24 -4.86 12.13 2.93
N GLY A 25 -4.98 13.31 2.32
CA GLY A 25 -6.26 13.93 1.97
C GLY A 25 -7.06 13.10 0.97
N SER A 26 -6.40 12.53 -0.05
CA SER A 26 -7.06 11.65 -1.03
C SER A 26 -7.56 10.35 -0.39
N LEU A 27 -6.76 9.73 0.49
CA LEU A 27 -7.16 8.55 1.25
C LEU A 27 -8.31 8.85 2.21
N TYR A 28 -8.25 10.00 2.89
CA TYR A 28 -9.33 10.44 3.78
C TYR A 28 -10.61 10.72 3.00
N PHE A 29 -10.54 11.33 1.81
CA PHE A 29 -11.71 11.54 0.98
C PHE A 29 -12.35 10.22 0.54
N LYS A 30 -11.52 9.22 0.22
CA LYS A 30 -11.95 7.88 -0.17
C LYS A 30 -12.63 7.12 0.98
N PHE A 31 -11.98 7.02 2.13
CA PHE A 31 -12.42 6.16 3.24
C PHE A 31 -13.24 6.88 4.32
N ARG A 32 -13.19 8.22 4.37
CA ARG A 32 -13.76 9.11 5.40
C ARG A 32 -13.54 8.66 6.86
N SER A 33 -12.50 7.84 7.09
CA SER A 33 -12.15 7.30 8.39
C SER A 33 -10.64 7.29 8.56
N MET A 34 -10.15 7.99 9.59
CA MET A 34 -8.72 8.08 9.88
C MET A 34 -8.11 6.71 10.24
N ALA A 35 -8.89 5.78 10.79
CA ALA A 35 -8.42 4.45 11.11
C ALA A 35 -8.01 3.67 9.86
N PHE A 36 -8.82 3.73 8.79
CA PHE A 36 -8.47 3.10 7.50
C PHE A 36 -7.28 3.78 6.84
N VAL A 37 -7.20 5.12 6.91
CA VAL A 37 -6.04 5.87 6.41
C VAL A 37 -4.75 5.42 7.11
N LEU A 38 -4.76 5.35 8.44
CA LEU A 38 -3.60 4.91 9.23
C LEU A 38 -3.17 3.47 8.91
N GLN A 39 -4.12 2.56 8.71
CA GLN A 39 -3.81 1.18 8.31
C GLN A 39 -3.14 1.08 6.93
N VAL A 40 -3.50 1.96 5.99
CA VAL A 40 -2.80 2.05 4.71
C VAL A 40 -1.41 2.64 4.91
N LEU A 41 -1.25 3.70 5.72
CA LEU A 41 0.05 4.33 5.96
C LEU A 41 1.05 3.43 6.70
N ILE A 42 0.58 2.56 7.60
CA ILE A 42 1.43 1.62 8.35
C ILE A 42 2.22 0.67 7.44
N ILE A 43 1.74 0.39 6.21
CA ILE A 43 2.47 -0.49 5.30
C ILE A 43 3.71 0.18 4.71
N ILE A 44 3.73 1.50 4.60
CA ILE A 44 4.85 2.26 4.01
C ILE A 44 6.18 1.96 4.71
N PRO A 45 6.31 2.11 6.05
CA PRO A 45 7.56 1.80 6.75
C PRO A 45 7.93 0.32 6.66
N VAL A 46 6.96 -0.58 6.67
CA VAL A 46 7.21 -2.02 6.55
C VAL A 46 7.78 -2.37 5.18
N THR A 47 7.16 -1.85 4.13
CA THR A 47 7.60 -2.06 2.75
C THR A 47 8.97 -1.44 2.50
N TYR A 48 9.24 -0.27 3.08
CA TYR A 48 10.57 0.33 3.07
C TYR A 48 11.61 -0.56 3.75
N LEU A 49 11.32 -1.12 4.93
CA LEU A 49 12.22 -2.05 5.63
C LEU A 49 12.53 -3.28 4.77
N GLY A 50 11.53 -3.86 4.11
CA GLY A 50 11.73 -5.01 3.21
C GLY A 50 12.61 -4.68 2.01
N ALA A 51 12.42 -3.49 1.44
CA ALA A 51 13.25 -2.99 0.36
C ALA A 51 14.71 -2.83 0.79
N MET A 52 14.94 -2.25 1.98
CA MET A 52 16.29 -2.10 2.54
C MET A 52 16.94 -3.44 2.82
N ILE A 53 16.21 -4.41 3.38
CA ILE A 53 16.71 -5.78 3.60
C ILE A 53 17.14 -6.41 2.28
N GLY A 54 16.36 -6.26 1.20
CA GLY A 54 16.71 -6.78 -0.12
C GLY A 54 18.04 -6.21 -0.65
N ILE A 55 18.21 -4.89 -0.54
CA ILE A 55 19.46 -4.22 -0.95
C ILE A 55 20.65 -4.74 -0.13
N LEU A 56 20.47 -4.85 1.20
CA LEU A 56 21.49 -5.27 2.15
C LEU A 56 21.97 -6.70 1.88
N LEU A 57 21.04 -7.63 1.59
CA LEU A 57 21.36 -9.02 1.28
C LEU A 57 22.12 -9.18 -0.05
N THR A 58 21.88 -8.29 -1.01
CA THR A 58 22.49 -8.37 -2.34
C THR A 58 23.77 -7.55 -2.46
N GLY A 59 24.15 -6.81 -1.40
CA GLY A 59 25.33 -5.93 -1.39
C GLY A 59 25.21 -4.72 -2.33
N ASN A 60 24.00 -4.39 -2.78
CA ASN A 60 23.76 -3.25 -3.66
C ASN A 60 23.83 -1.93 -2.88
N VAL A 61 24.08 -0.83 -3.59
CA VAL A 61 24.04 0.53 -3.03
C VAL A 61 22.70 1.21 -3.32
N VAL A 62 22.23 2.03 -2.38
CA VAL A 62 21.07 2.88 -2.61
C VAL A 62 21.43 3.95 -3.63
N ASN A 63 20.81 3.88 -4.80
CA ASN A 63 20.99 4.82 -5.90
C ASN A 63 19.65 5.30 -6.45
N LEU A 64 19.67 6.16 -7.48
CA LEU A 64 18.45 6.71 -8.07
C LEU A 64 17.50 5.62 -8.60
N ALA A 65 18.03 4.54 -9.18
CA ALA A 65 17.21 3.43 -9.66
C ALA A 65 16.53 2.67 -8.52
N SER A 66 17.23 2.48 -7.41
CA SER A 66 16.67 1.90 -6.18
C SER A 66 15.54 2.77 -5.62
N LEU A 67 15.69 4.10 -5.66
CA LEU A 67 14.63 5.04 -5.22
C LEU A 67 13.38 4.95 -6.11
N VAL A 68 13.55 4.84 -7.44
CA VAL A 68 12.43 4.63 -8.35
C VAL A 68 11.73 3.30 -8.04
N GLY A 69 12.50 2.22 -7.85
CA GLY A 69 11.97 0.92 -7.44
C GLY A 69 11.18 0.99 -6.13
N LEU A 70 11.70 1.71 -5.13
CA LEU A 70 11.02 1.93 -3.86
C LEU A 70 9.68 2.68 -4.04
N ILE A 71 9.64 3.73 -4.85
CA ILE A 71 8.40 4.50 -5.11
C ILE A 71 7.36 3.60 -5.80
N SER A 72 7.76 2.84 -6.83
CA SER A 72 6.88 1.90 -7.52
C SER A 72 6.34 0.82 -6.59
N LEU A 73 7.20 0.26 -5.75
CA LEU A 73 6.85 -0.73 -4.73
C LEU A 73 5.85 -0.17 -3.71
N LEU A 74 6.05 1.05 -3.21
CA LEU A 74 5.13 1.69 -2.27
C LEU A 74 3.73 1.85 -2.86
N GLY A 75 3.62 2.23 -4.13
CA GLY A 75 2.33 2.32 -4.83
C GLY A 75 1.64 0.95 -4.98
N LEU A 76 2.40 -0.09 -5.34
CA LEU A 76 1.88 -1.44 -5.48
C LEU A 76 1.39 -2.01 -4.14
N SER A 77 2.17 -1.84 -3.07
CA SER A 77 1.79 -2.27 -1.72
C SER A 77 0.59 -1.48 -1.18
N ALA A 78 0.57 -0.15 -1.36
CA ALA A 78 -0.59 0.66 -0.96
C ALA A 78 -1.88 0.21 -1.68
N ARG A 79 -1.79 -0.09 -2.99
CA ARG A 79 -2.95 -0.60 -3.76
C ARG A 79 -3.50 -1.90 -3.18
N ASN A 80 -2.64 -2.86 -2.85
CA ASN A 80 -3.09 -4.13 -2.27
C ASN A 80 -3.80 -3.90 -0.92
N GLY A 81 -3.22 -3.08 -0.04
CA GLY A 81 -3.82 -2.71 1.23
C GLY A 81 -5.17 -2.00 1.08
N ILE A 82 -5.28 -1.04 0.16
CA ILE A 82 -6.51 -0.31 -0.15
C ILE A 82 -7.62 -1.27 -0.60
N LEU A 83 -7.32 -2.16 -1.55
CA LEU A 83 -8.32 -3.08 -2.10
C LEU A 83 -8.82 -4.11 -1.07
N LEU A 84 -7.99 -4.48 -0.09
CA LEU A 84 -8.41 -5.36 1.00
C LEU A 84 -9.37 -4.67 1.95
N ILE A 85 -9.06 -3.44 2.33
CA ILE A 85 -9.94 -2.63 3.17
C ILE A 85 -11.27 -2.37 2.47
N GLU A 86 -11.25 -2.03 1.17
CA GLU A 86 -12.47 -1.88 0.38
C GLU A 86 -13.31 -3.17 0.35
N HIS A 87 -12.68 -4.33 0.27
CA HIS A 87 -13.40 -5.60 0.27
C HIS A 87 -14.08 -5.87 1.62
N TRP A 88 -13.42 -5.57 2.74
CA TRP A 88 -14.05 -5.68 4.07
C TRP A 88 -15.20 -4.69 4.25
N ILE A 89 -15.05 -3.46 3.76
CA ILE A 89 -16.13 -2.46 3.78
C ILE A 89 -17.31 -2.97 2.94
N TYR A 90 -17.06 -3.44 1.72
CA TYR A 90 -18.08 -3.99 0.83
C TYR A 90 -18.87 -5.13 1.48
N GLN A 91 -18.18 -6.08 2.13
CA GLN A 91 -18.86 -7.17 2.85
C GLN A 91 -19.71 -6.66 4.02
N ALA A 92 -19.22 -5.65 4.75
CA ALA A 92 -19.96 -5.08 5.87
C ALA A 92 -21.18 -4.25 5.42
N THR A 93 -21.08 -3.52 4.32
CA THR A 93 -22.13 -2.59 3.86
C THR A 93 -23.11 -3.23 2.88
N GLU A 94 -22.61 -3.85 1.80
CA GLU A 94 -23.45 -4.37 0.71
C GLU A 94 -23.92 -5.79 1.00
N GLU A 95 -23.05 -6.64 1.55
CA GLU A 95 -23.41 -8.02 1.93
C GLU A 95 -24.02 -8.12 3.34
N HIS A 96 -24.09 -7.00 4.07
CA HIS A 96 -24.67 -6.90 5.42
C HIS A 96 -24.08 -7.90 6.43
N VAL A 97 -22.82 -8.30 6.22
CA VAL A 97 -22.13 -9.23 7.12
C VAL A 97 -21.69 -8.46 8.38
N PRO A 98 -22.08 -8.90 9.59
CA PRO A 98 -21.70 -8.22 10.81
C PRO A 98 -20.19 -8.30 11.03
N PHE A 99 -19.63 -7.24 11.64
CA PHE A 99 -18.23 -7.23 12.03
C PHE A 99 -17.93 -8.38 12.98
N SER A 100 -17.15 -9.34 12.51
CA SER A 100 -16.77 -10.56 13.21
C SER A 100 -15.41 -11.03 12.72
N GLU A 101 -14.77 -11.92 13.48
CA GLU A 101 -13.54 -12.59 13.03
C GLU A 101 -13.76 -13.34 11.72
N GLU A 102 -14.93 -13.97 11.56
CA GLU A 102 -15.31 -14.69 10.35
C GLU A 102 -15.34 -13.78 9.11
N LEU A 103 -15.86 -12.55 9.22
CA LEU A 103 -15.83 -11.55 8.14
C LEU A 103 -14.38 -11.24 7.74
N VAL A 104 -13.51 -10.99 8.72
CA VAL A 104 -12.12 -10.64 8.44
C VAL A 104 -11.38 -11.80 7.78
N VAL A 105 -11.55 -13.02 8.28
CA VAL A 105 -10.93 -14.24 7.72
C VAL A 105 -11.44 -14.50 6.30
N LYS A 106 -12.76 -14.53 6.10
CA LYS A 106 -13.36 -14.77 4.79
C LYS A 106 -12.98 -13.70 3.77
N GLY A 107 -13.05 -12.42 4.15
CA GLY A 107 -12.61 -11.31 3.32
C GLY A 107 -11.12 -11.33 3.00
N SER A 108 -10.28 -11.77 3.93
CA SER A 108 -8.84 -11.95 3.69
C SER A 108 -8.61 -13.08 2.69
N LEU A 109 -9.21 -14.25 2.90
CA LEU A 109 -9.05 -15.42 2.02
C LEU A 109 -9.45 -15.14 0.57
N ASN A 110 -10.53 -14.38 0.35
CA ASN A 110 -10.97 -13.98 -0.99
C ASN A 110 -9.97 -13.08 -1.72
N ARG A 111 -9.13 -12.36 -0.98
CA ARG A 111 -8.20 -11.35 -1.52
C ARG A 111 -6.74 -11.83 -1.55
N ILE A 112 -6.39 -12.84 -0.76
CA ILE A 112 -5.05 -13.44 -0.74
C ILE A 112 -4.68 -13.94 -2.15
N THR A 113 -5.59 -14.63 -2.85
CA THR A 113 -5.31 -15.15 -4.21
C THR A 113 -4.95 -14.03 -5.19
N PRO A 114 -5.76 -12.96 -5.37
CA PRO A 114 -5.36 -11.81 -6.18
C PRO A 114 -4.05 -11.14 -5.76
N MET A 115 -3.78 -10.98 -4.47
CA MET A 115 -2.53 -10.37 -3.96
C MET A 115 -1.30 -11.19 -4.28
N LEU A 116 -1.42 -12.52 -4.12
CA LEU A 116 -0.36 -13.45 -4.49
C LEU A 116 -0.12 -13.40 -6.00
N MET A 117 -1.17 -13.38 -6.82
CA MET A 117 -1.01 -13.30 -8.28
C MET A 117 -0.22 -12.06 -8.70
N THR A 118 -0.58 -10.86 -8.21
CA THR A 118 0.13 -9.62 -8.57
C THR A 118 1.57 -9.61 -8.08
N SER A 119 1.78 -10.00 -6.82
CA SER A 119 3.10 -9.96 -6.19
C SER A 119 4.03 -11.01 -6.78
N LEU A 120 3.57 -12.25 -6.97
CA LEU A 120 4.35 -13.32 -7.61
C LEU A 120 4.69 -12.97 -9.04
N THR A 121 3.74 -12.46 -9.83
CA THR A 121 4.01 -12.04 -11.21
C THR A 121 5.10 -10.96 -11.26
N ALA A 122 4.99 -9.93 -10.42
CA ALA A 122 6.00 -8.88 -10.33
C ALA A 122 7.37 -9.45 -9.90
N MET A 123 7.40 -10.28 -8.86
CA MET A 123 8.64 -10.90 -8.38
C MET A 123 9.30 -11.78 -9.44
N LEU A 124 8.54 -12.65 -10.12
CA LEU A 124 9.04 -13.50 -11.20
C LEU A 124 9.60 -12.67 -12.37
N ALA A 125 8.95 -11.56 -12.72
CA ALA A 125 9.43 -10.65 -13.75
C ALA A 125 10.76 -9.97 -13.39
N LEU A 126 11.04 -9.80 -12.09
CA LEU A 126 12.26 -9.17 -11.59
C LEU A 126 13.44 -10.14 -11.44
N ILE A 127 13.20 -11.46 -11.30
CA ILE A 127 14.26 -12.47 -11.17
C ILE A 127 15.35 -12.36 -12.26
N PRO A 128 15.05 -12.30 -13.57
CA PRO A 128 16.10 -12.22 -14.59
C PRO A 128 16.93 -10.93 -14.53
N LEU A 129 16.35 -9.83 -14.02
CA LEU A 129 17.08 -8.57 -13.81
C LEU A 129 18.05 -8.68 -12.62
N ILE A 130 17.64 -9.36 -11.55
CA ILE A 130 18.47 -9.59 -10.37
C ILE A 130 19.66 -10.48 -10.73
N LEU A 131 19.42 -11.58 -11.46
CA LEU A 131 20.49 -12.50 -11.87
C LEU A 131 21.46 -11.89 -12.88
N GLY A 132 20.99 -10.95 -13.70
CA GLY A 132 21.80 -10.24 -14.70
C GLY A 132 22.60 -9.05 -14.16
N ALA A 133 22.80 -8.93 -12.84
CA ALA A 133 23.41 -7.75 -12.22
C ALA A 133 24.80 -7.35 -12.77
N GLY A 134 25.56 -8.30 -13.33
CA GLY A 134 26.89 -8.07 -13.89
C GLY A 134 26.95 -7.90 -15.41
N GLU A 135 25.81 -7.89 -16.12
CA GLU A 135 25.80 -7.73 -17.57
C GLU A 135 25.74 -6.24 -17.99
N PRO A 136 26.44 -5.85 -19.07
CA PRO A 136 26.39 -4.48 -19.58
C PRO A 136 24.95 -4.00 -19.83
N GLY A 137 24.59 -2.85 -19.27
CA GLY A 137 23.25 -2.26 -19.38
C GLY A 137 22.24 -2.69 -18.30
N LYS A 138 22.53 -3.71 -17.48
CA LYS A 138 21.66 -4.13 -16.36
C LYS A 138 22.08 -3.55 -15.01
N GLU A 139 23.23 -2.89 -14.93
CA GLU A 139 23.77 -2.27 -13.70
C GLU A 139 22.83 -1.24 -13.07
N ILE A 140 22.01 -0.55 -13.88
CA ILE A 140 21.03 0.42 -13.39
C ILE A 140 19.73 -0.29 -12.98
N LEU A 141 19.35 -1.36 -13.67
CA LEU A 141 18.08 -2.07 -13.45
C LEU A 141 18.15 -3.07 -12.29
N SER A 142 19.31 -3.65 -12.01
CA SER A 142 19.49 -4.61 -10.92
C SER A 142 19.18 -4.01 -9.54
N PRO A 143 19.70 -2.82 -9.16
CA PRO A 143 19.36 -2.20 -7.87
C PRO A 143 17.86 -1.90 -7.73
N LEU A 144 17.20 -1.49 -8.82
CA LEU A 144 15.74 -1.31 -8.87
C LEU A 144 15.01 -2.63 -8.59
N ALA A 145 15.39 -3.69 -9.29
CA ALA A 145 14.76 -5.00 -9.19
C ALA A 145 14.92 -5.62 -7.80
N VAL A 146 16.12 -5.54 -7.22
CA VAL A 146 16.42 -6.01 -5.87
C VAL A 146 15.60 -5.28 -4.82
N THR A 147 15.52 -3.95 -4.93
CA THR A 147 14.73 -3.10 -4.02
C THR A 147 13.25 -3.49 -4.05
N MET A 148 12.69 -3.63 -5.26
CA MET A 148 11.30 -4.03 -5.43
C MET A 148 11.04 -5.45 -4.92
N PHE A 149 11.92 -6.40 -5.23
CA PHE A 149 11.73 -7.80 -4.85
C PHE A 149 11.74 -8.01 -3.33
N GLY A 150 12.73 -7.45 -2.63
CA GLY A 150 12.82 -7.56 -1.17
C GLY A 150 11.63 -6.90 -0.46
N GLY A 151 11.22 -5.73 -0.95
CA GLY A 151 10.06 -5.04 -0.41
C GLY A 151 8.74 -5.75 -0.69
N LEU A 152 8.56 -6.31 -1.89
CA LEU A 152 7.37 -7.07 -2.25
C LEU A 152 7.22 -8.30 -1.37
N LEU A 153 8.29 -9.07 -1.19
CA LEU A 153 8.29 -10.25 -0.32
C LEU A 153 7.83 -9.90 1.09
N LEU A 154 8.44 -8.89 1.71
CA LEU A 154 8.08 -8.52 3.08
C LEU A 154 6.67 -7.94 3.17
N SER A 155 6.29 -7.06 2.23
CA SER A 155 4.96 -6.47 2.20
C SER A 155 3.88 -7.53 2.05
N LEU A 156 4.10 -8.53 1.20
CA LEU A 156 3.16 -9.62 0.96
C LEU A 156 2.92 -10.44 2.23
N VAL A 157 4.00 -10.79 2.94
CA VAL A 157 3.90 -11.52 4.22
C VAL A 157 3.12 -10.70 5.24
N VAL A 158 3.42 -9.41 5.38
CA VAL A 158 2.74 -8.52 6.33
C VAL A 158 1.27 -8.34 5.96
N GLU A 159 0.95 -8.23 4.68
CA GLU A 159 -0.42 -8.09 4.21
C GLU A 159 -1.28 -9.32 4.48
N ILE A 160 -0.70 -10.51 4.36
CA ILE A 160 -1.43 -11.76 4.61
C ILE A 160 -1.55 -12.05 6.11
N VAL A 161 -0.50 -11.80 6.89
CA VAL A 161 -0.43 -12.23 8.30
C VAL A 161 -0.84 -11.12 9.27
N ILE A 162 -0.28 -9.93 9.12
CA ILE A 162 -0.39 -8.86 10.13
C ILE A 162 -1.62 -7.98 9.87
N ARG A 163 -1.92 -7.67 8.60
CA ARG A 163 -2.99 -6.74 8.25
C ARG A 163 -4.38 -7.17 8.73
N PRO A 164 -4.80 -8.45 8.62
CA PRO A 164 -6.10 -8.89 9.14
C PRO A 164 -6.21 -8.68 10.66
N GLY A 165 -5.14 -9.00 11.41
CA GLY A 165 -5.08 -8.75 12.86
C GLY A 165 -5.14 -7.26 13.21
N LEU A 166 -4.40 -6.43 12.46
CA LEU A 166 -4.46 -4.97 12.61
C LEU A 166 -5.86 -4.42 12.35
N PHE A 167 -6.57 -5.01 11.38
CA PHE A 167 -7.94 -4.66 11.06
C PHE A 167 -8.92 -5.03 12.18
N MET A 168 -8.75 -6.18 12.83
CA MET A 168 -9.58 -6.55 13.98
C MET A 168 -9.45 -5.55 15.13
N VAL A 169 -8.23 -5.07 15.41
CA VAL A 169 -7.96 -4.16 16.54
C VAL A 169 -8.43 -2.74 16.24
N LEU A 170 -8.13 -2.21 15.05
CA LEU A 170 -8.37 -0.79 14.72
C LEU A 170 -9.63 -0.55 13.87
N GLY A 171 -10.12 -1.57 13.16
CA GLY A 171 -11.15 -1.44 12.13
C GLY A 171 -12.59 -1.51 12.64
N ARG A 172 -12.84 -2.03 13.85
CA ARG A 172 -14.21 -2.25 14.37
C ARG A 172 -15.07 -0.98 14.35
N ARG A 173 -14.62 0.07 15.05
CA ARG A 173 -15.36 1.34 15.12
C ARG A 173 -15.49 2.02 13.76
N ALA A 174 -14.49 1.85 12.90
CA ALA A 174 -14.48 2.42 11.57
C ALA A 174 -15.49 1.74 10.63
N ILE A 175 -15.63 0.42 10.69
CA ILE A 175 -16.66 -0.33 9.96
C ILE A 175 -18.05 0.05 10.48
N GLU A 176 -18.26 0.06 11.80
CA GLU A 176 -19.57 0.36 12.38
C GLU A 176 -20.09 1.74 11.91
N HIS A 177 -19.20 2.74 11.88
CA HIS A 177 -19.51 4.06 11.33
C HIS A 177 -19.85 4.05 9.83
N GLU A 178 -19.10 3.30 9.01
CA GLU A 178 -19.39 3.22 7.57
C GLU A 178 -20.69 2.46 7.27
N VAL A 179 -21.04 1.42 8.05
CA VAL A 179 -22.31 0.72 7.92
C VAL A 179 -23.49 1.64 8.22
N LEU A 180 -23.42 2.41 9.32
CA LEU A 180 -24.47 3.37 9.68
C LEU A 180 -24.64 4.43 8.59
N ARG A 181 -23.53 4.97 8.08
CA ARG A 181 -23.53 5.96 7.01
C ARG A 181 -24.13 5.40 5.72
N PHE A 182 -23.80 4.17 5.36
CA PHE A 182 -24.35 3.51 4.18
C PHE A 182 -25.87 3.34 4.30
N GLN A 183 -26.37 2.95 5.48
CA GLN A 183 -27.80 2.86 5.77
C GLN A 183 -28.50 4.22 5.71
N GLU A 184 -27.91 5.28 6.28
CA GLU A 184 -28.43 6.65 6.21
C GLU A 184 -28.57 7.12 4.75
N ASN A 185 -27.55 6.86 3.92
CA ASN A 185 -27.53 7.26 2.52
C ASN A 185 -28.55 6.50 1.66
N ARG A 186 -28.88 5.24 2.00
CA ARG A 186 -29.98 4.48 1.37
C ARG A 186 -31.37 4.87 1.88
N SER A 187 -31.45 5.37 3.11
CA SER A 187 -32.71 5.79 3.75
C SER A 187 -33.12 7.21 3.36
N ALA A 188 -32.19 8.00 2.81
CA ALA A 188 -32.50 9.27 2.17
C ALA A 188 -33.40 9.02 0.94
N PRO A 189 -34.59 9.64 0.85
CA PRO A 189 -35.51 9.39 -0.25
C PRO A 189 -34.83 9.72 -1.57
N LEU A 190 -34.94 8.80 -2.54
CA LEU A 190 -34.57 8.98 -3.94
C LEU A 190 -35.02 10.38 -4.37
N GLN A 191 -34.09 11.32 -4.46
CA GLN A 191 -34.35 12.60 -5.12
C GLN A 191 -34.59 12.25 -6.59
N THR A 192 -35.86 12.16 -6.95
CA THR A 192 -36.32 12.09 -8.32
C THR A 192 -35.72 13.28 -9.08
N PRO A 193 -34.92 13.07 -10.13
CA PRO A 193 -34.51 14.17 -10.98
C PRO A 193 -35.78 14.74 -11.62
N VAL A 194 -36.08 16.01 -11.31
CA VAL A 194 -37.16 16.81 -11.91
C VAL A 194 -36.72 17.28 -13.28
#